data_AF-A0A7S2WL34-F1
#
_entry.id   AF-A0A7S2WL34-F1
#
_cell.length_a   1.000
_cell.length_b   1.000
_cell.length_c   1.000
_cell.angle_alpha   90.00
_cell.angle_beta   90.00
_cell.angle_gamma   90.00
#
_symmetry.space_group_name_H-M   'P 1'
#
loop_
_entity.id
_entity.type
_entity.pdbx_description
1 polymer ?
#
loop_
_entity_poly.entity_id
_entity_poly.type
_entity_poly.pdbx_seq_one_letter_code
_entity_poly.pdbx_strand_id
1 'polypeptide(L)'
;SSHASQQLLRVLEHIETGNIPCNHTSKDEDLILDETKETTKSGLPLPASTTSTSTTVSKHVTKKQKDVDYAMAKGGQASLRRVLRAYNIYDSDVGYCQGMNFITAMFITFMSEEEAFWMLVAVMNDSPCKMRGLFGEGMSEAHQVLFVAERLIHHYNPKLAKHLEEENIHITMYATQWLLTLFTSSFPFDLVTRVWDCFL
;
A
#
# COMPACT_ATOMS: atom_id res chain seq x y z
N SER A 1 11.32 16.54 -14.91
CA SER A 1 10.94 17.71 -14.11
C SER A 1 9.64 18.35 -14.62
N SER A 2 9.56 18.94 -15.84
CA SER A 2 8.35 19.64 -16.32
C SER A 2 7.09 18.76 -16.56
N HIS A 3 7.25 17.50 -16.95
CA HIS A 3 6.11 16.64 -17.33
C HIS A 3 5.35 16.08 -16.11
N ALA A 4 6.06 15.68 -15.05
CA ALA A 4 5.47 15.17 -13.81
C ALA A 4 4.65 16.26 -13.08
N SER A 5 5.16 17.50 -13.02
CA SER A 5 4.43 18.62 -12.43
C SER A 5 3.16 18.99 -13.21
N GLN A 6 3.15 18.86 -14.54
CA GLN A 6 1.95 19.07 -15.35
C GLN A 6 0.93 17.94 -15.20
N GLN A 7 1.39 16.71 -15.05
CA GLN A 7 0.53 15.56 -14.74
C GLN A 7 -0.08 15.70 -13.35
N LEU A 8 0.68 16.19 -12.35
CA LEU A 8 0.16 16.53 -11.02
C LEU A 8 -0.98 17.53 -11.10
N LEU A 9 -0.73 18.63 -11.81
CA LEU A 9 -1.68 19.72 -11.92
C LEU A 9 -2.97 19.23 -12.57
N ARG A 10 -2.88 18.35 -13.57
CA ARG A 10 -4.06 17.71 -14.17
C ARG A 10 -4.79 16.79 -13.18
N VAL A 11 -4.08 15.94 -12.44
CA VAL A 11 -4.70 15.06 -11.44
C VAL A 11 -5.35 15.85 -10.31
N LEU A 12 -4.67 16.87 -9.78
CA LEU A 12 -5.19 17.77 -8.76
C LEU A 12 -6.39 18.58 -9.28
N GLU A 13 -6.35 19.07 -10.52
CA GLU A 13 -7.47 19.78 -11.15
C GLU A 13 -8.68 18.85 -11.35
N HIS A 14 -8.49 17.57 -11.69
CA HIS A 14 -9.58 16.59 -11.77
C HIS A 14 -10.16 16.24 -10.38
N ILE A 15 -9.32 16.22 -9.34
CA ILE A 15 -9.74 16.01 -7.95
C ILE A 15 -10.53 17.22 -7.43
N GLU A 16 -10.08 18.45 -7.71
CA GLU A 16 -10.73 19.70 -7.26
C GLU A 16 -12.02 20.01 -8.01
N THR A 17 -12.09 19.70 -9.31
CA THR A 17 -13.30 19.94 -10.13
C THR A 17 -14.37 18.88 -9.95
N GLY A 18 -14.07 17.76 -9.26
CA GLY A 18 -14.98 16.61 -9.14
C GLY A 18 -15.29 15.95 -10.48
N ASN A 19 -14.59 16.34 -11.55
CA ASN A 19 -14.85 15.90 -12.91
C ASN A 19 -13.97 14.69 -13.21
N ILE A 20 -14.31 13.57 -12.56
CA ILE A 20 -13.64 12.28 -12.77
C ILE A 20 -14.11 11.74 -14.13
N PRO A 21 -13.21 11.48 -15.10
CA PRO A 21 -13.60 10.91 -16.39
C PRO A 21 -14.21 9.53 -16.12
N CYS A 22 -15.49 9.35 -16.44
CA CYS A 22 -16.29 8.16 -16.13
C CYS A 22 -15.89 6.88 -16.91
N ASN A 23 -14.59 6.56 -17.01
CA ASN A 23 -14.11 5.24 -17.42
C ASN A 23 -13.73 4.35 -16.23
N HIS A 24 -13.80 4.86 -15.00
CA HIS A 24 -13.50 4.09 -13.79
C HIS A 24 -14.65 3.13 -13.48
N THR A 25 -14.33 1.83 -13.48
CA THR A 25 -15.23 0.79 -13.01
C THR A 25 -15.62 1.08 -11.56
N SER A 26 -16.92 1.22 -11.28
CA SER A 26 -17.46 1.39 -9.92
C SER A 26 -16.90 0.38 -8.90
N LYS A 27 -16.46 -0.78 -9.41
CA LYS A 27 -15.78 -1.84 -8.67
C LYS A 27 -14.49 -1.41 -7.98
N ASP A 28 -13.66 -0.58 -8.59
CA ASP A 28 -12.37 -0.19 -8.01
C ASP A 28 -12.58 0.84 -6.89
N GLU A 29 -13.56 1.74 -7.06
CA GLU A 29 -13.96 2.66 -5.99
C GLU A 29 -14.56 1.92 -4.79
N ASP A 30 -15.43 0.93 -5.04
CA ASP A 30 -16.00 0.08 -3.99
C ASP A 30 -14.90 -0.74 -3.28
N LEU A 31 -13.92 -1.25 -4.03
CA LEU A 31 -12.78 -1.98 -3.49
C LEU A 31 -11.88 -1.08 -2.61
N ILE A 32 -11.54 0.13 -3.07
CA ILE A 32 -10.81 1.12 -2.25
C ILE A 32 -11.60 1.43 -0.96
N LEU A 33 -12.92 1.58 -1.06
CA LEU A 33 -13.77 1.87 0.10
C LEU A 33 -13.81 0.73 1.13
N ASP A 34 -13.72 -0.52 0.69
CA ASP A 34 -13.70 -1.67 1.57
C ASP A 34 -12.30 -1.91 2.18
N GLU A 35 -11.27 -1.88 1.35
CA GLU A 35 -9.89 -2.13 1.77
C GLU A 35 -9.34 -1.05 2.71
N THR A 36 -9.74 0.21 2.56
CA THR A 36 -9.33 1.27 3.51
C THR A 36 -9.91 1.08 4.91
N LYS A 37 -11.06 0.42 5.05
CA LYS A 37 -11.61 0.03 6.36
C LYS A 37 -10.82 -1.13 6.96
N GLU A 38 -10.31 -2.02 6.13
CA GLU A 38 -9.55 -3.20 6.55
C GLU A 38 -8.13 -2.83 7.01
N THR A 39 -7.45 -1.88 6.35
CA THR A 39 -6.14 -1.35 6.77
C THR A 39 -6.16 -0.77 8.20
N THR A 40 -7.30 -0.24 8.64
CA THR A 40 -7.44 0.29 9.99
C THR A 40 -7.56 -0.82 11.04
N LYS A 41 -8.07 -1.99 10.65
CA LYS A 41 -8.20 -3.16 11.53
C LYS A 41 -6.88 -3.93 11.67
N SER A 42 -5.98 -3.85 10.68
CA SER A 42 -4.69 -4.54 10.70
C SER A 42 -3.63 -3.90 11.61
N GLY A 43 -3.94 -2.76 12.24
CA GLY A 43 -3.05 -2.11 13.22
C GLY A 43 -1.92 -1.28 12.62
N LEU A 44 -1.96 -0.98 11.31
CA LEU A 44 -0.99 -0.08 10.68
C LEU A 44 -1.26 1.38 11.14
N PRO A 45 -0.24 2.14 11.57
CA PRO A 45 -0.42 3.50 12.05
C PRO A 45 -0.75 4.47 10.90
N LEU A 46 -2.01 4.88 10.77
CA LEU A 46 -2.39 5.99 9.89
C LEU A 46 -2.19 7.32 10.63
N PRO A 47 -1.54 8.33 10.05
CA PRO A 47 -1.29 9.58 10.76
C PRO A 47 -2.53 10.46 10.83
N ALA A 48 -2.55 11.24 11.89
CA ALA A 48 -3.41 12.39 12.06
C ALA A 48 -3.14 13.44 10.98
N SER A 49 -4.18 14.02 10.39
CA SER A 49 -4.05 15.36 9.80
C SER A 49 -3.52 16.30 10.88
N THR A 50 -2.36 16.90 10.62
CA THR A 50 -1.54 17.65 11.58
C THR A 50 -2.34 18.57 12.51
N THR A 51 -2.22 18.35 13.81
CA THR A 51 -2.16 19.45 14.79
C THR A 51 -1.20 19.05 15.91
N SER A 52 -0.08 19.76 15.94
CA SER A 52 1.01 19.71 16.92
C SER A 52 0.56 19.69 18.38
N THR A 53 1.06 18.73 19.19
CA THR A 53 1.90 18.98 20.39
C THR A 53 2.23 17.67 21.13
N SER A 54 3.52 17.53 21.47
CA SER A 54 4.09 16.52 22.35
C SER A 54 3.33 16.40 23.68
N THR A 55 3.20 15.18 24.24
CA THR A 55 3.51 14.87 25.66
C THR A 55 3.43 13.37 25.94
N THR A 56 4.45 12.93 26.68
CA THR A 56 4.78 11.64 27.29
C THR A 56 3.62 10.76 27.78
N VAL A 57 3.79 9.45 27.53
CA VAL A 57 2.95 8.31 27.92
C VAL A 57 2.73 8.21 29.44
N SER A 58 1.47 8.03 29.86
CA SER A 58 1.12 7.23 31.05
C SER A 58 -0.23 6.55 30.86
N LYS A 59 -0.25 5.25 31.18
CA LYS A 59 -1.29 4.27 30.88
C LYS A 59 -2.56 4.50 31.71
N HIS A 60 -3.55 5.21 31.16
CA HIS A 60 -4.97 5.07 31.49
C HIS A 60 -5.81 5.55 30.31
N VAL A 61 -6.42 4.62 29.55
CA VAL A 61 -7.25 4.94 28.39
C VAL A 61 -8.57 5.56 28.86
N THR A 62 -8.68 6.88 28.81
CA THR A 62 -9.93 7.61 29.09
C THR A 62 -10.79 7.72 27.83
N LYS A 63 -12.12 7.82 27.99
CA LYS A 63 -13.11 7.94 26.88
C LYS A 63 -12.74 9.02 25.84
N LYS A 64 -12.11 10.10 26.31
CA LYS A 64 -11.62 11.23 25.49
C LYS A 64 -10.47 10.84 24.53
N GLN A 65 -9.62 9.89 24.92
CA GLN A 65 -8.55 9.36 24.05
C GLN A 65 -9.11 8.49 22.93
N LYS A 66 -10.14 7.66 23.22
CA LYS A 66 -10.81 6.85 22.18
C LYS A 66 -11.49 7.70 21.11
N ASP A 67 -12.10 8.83 21.50
CA ASP A 67 -12.76 9.73 20.56
C ASP A 67 -11.73 10.49 19.68
N VAL A 68 -10.55 10.83 20.24
CA VAL A 68 -9.42 11.39 19.49
C VAL A 68 -8.85 10.33 18.54
N ASP A 69 -8.51 9.13 19.02
CA ASP A 69 -7.98 8.04 18.18
C ASP A 69 -8.94 7.69 17.03
N TYR A 70 -10.26 7.74 17.28
CA TYR A 70 -11.29 7.52 16.27
C TYR A 70 -11.37 8.65 15.22
N ALA A 71 -11.29 9.92 15.65
CA ALA A 71 -11.24 11.06 14.72
C ALA A 71 -9.92 11.10 13.91
N MET A 72 -8.80 10.72 14.53
CA MET A 72 -7.48 10.59 13.90
C MET A 72 -7.48 9.48 12.84
N ALA A 73 -8.06 8.32 13.15
CA ALA A 73 -8.28 7.24 12.18
C ALA A 73 -9.15 7.69 11.00
N LYS A 74 -10.15 8.54 11.24
CA LYS A 74 -11.03 9.08 10.20
C LYS A 74 -10.30 10.04 9.25
N GLY A 75 -9.34 10.82 9.76
CA GLY A 75 -8.48 11.71 8.98
C GLY A 75 -7.51 10.94 8.08
N GLY A 76 -6.78 9.97 8.66
CA GLY A 76 -5.84 9.12 7.91
C GLY A 76 -6.52 8.24 6.86
N GLN A 77 -7.73 7.73 7.12
CA GLN A 77 -8.50 7.02 6.11
C GLN A 77 -8.96 7.92 4.94
N ALA A 78 -9.29 9.19 5.21
CA ALA A 78 -9.67 10.12 4.16
C ALA A 78 -8.46 10.48 3.28
N SER A 79 -7.29 10.65 3.90
CA SER A 79 -5.99 10.81 3.23
C SER A 79 -5.68 9.65 2.31
N LEU A 80 -5.73 8.43 2.85
CA LEU A 80 -5.50 7.19 2.11
C LEU A 80 -6.42 7.06 0.90
N ARG A 81 -7.72 7.31 1.07
CA ARG A 81 -8.68 7.26 -0.05
C ARG A 81 -8.37 8.30 -1.14
N ARG A 82 -7.95 9.51 -0.76
CA ARG A 82 -7.60 10.54 -1.75
C ARG A 82 -6.39 10.13 -2.57
N VAL A 83 -5.33 9.65 -1.93
CA VAL A 83 -4.10 9.21 -2.60
C VAL A 83 -4.37 8.02 -3.53
N LEU A 84 -5.09 7.01 -3.07
CA LEU A 84 -5.42 5.83 -3.89
C LEU A 84 -6.32 6.18 -5.09
N ARG A 85 -7.30 7.07 -4.89
CA ARG A 85 -8.14 7.57 -6.00
C ARG A 85 -7.32 8.36 -7.01
N ALA A 86 -6.43 9.24 -6.53
CA ALA A 86 -5.52 9.98 -7.40
C ALA A 86 -4.66 9.04 -8.24
N TYR A 87 -4.13 7.97 -7.64
CA TYR A 87 -3.33 6.97 -8.35
C TYR A 87 -4.15 6.21 -9.40
N ASN A 88 -5.37 5.77 -9.06
CA ASN A 88 -6.26 5.08 -9.98
C ASN A 88 -6.59 5.92 -11.23
N ILE A 89 -6.66 7.25 -11.08
CA ILE A 89 -6.85 8.20 -12.20
C ILE A 89 -5.54 8.40 -12.97
N TYR A 90 -4.41 8.44 -12.27
CA TYR A 90 -3.09 8.71 -12.85
C TYR A 90 -2.57 7.58 -13.74
N ASP A 91 -2.63 6.32 -13.30
CA ASP A 91 -2.20 5.14 -14.06
C ASP A 91 -3.38 4.18 -14.24
N SER A 92 -4.32 4.55 -15.12
CA SER A 92 -5.55 3.79 -15.37
C SER A 92 -5.30 2.39 -15.96
N ASP A 93 -4.13 2.17 -16.56
CA ASP A 93 -3.75 0.87 -17.12
C ASP A 93 -3.50 -0.18 -16.02
N VAL A 94 -2.99 0.26 -14.86
CA VAL A 94 -2.83 -0.57 -13.66
C VAL A 94 -4.07 -0.46 -12.77
N GLY A 95 -4.58 0.77 -12.64
CA GLY A 95 -5.64 1.12 -11.71
C GLY A 95 -5.25 0.87 -10.25
N TYR A 96 -6.26 0.76 -9.41
CA TYR A 96 -6.09 0.31 -8.04
C TYR A 96 -6.02 -1.23 -7.98
N CYS A 97 -4.90 -1.74 -7.46
CA CYS A 97 -4.74 -3.15 -7.17
C CYS A 97 -4.84 -3.45 -5.68
N GLN A 98 -5.42 -4.60 -5.36
CA GLN A 98 -5.55 -5.09 -3.99
C GLN A 98 -4.17 -5.13 -3.30
N GLY A 99 -4.10 -4.52 -2.12
CA GLY A 99 -2.87 -4.43 -1.33
C GLY A 99 -2.11 -3.10 -1.43
N MET A 100 -2.42 -2.26 -2.43
CA MET A 100 -1.84 -0.92 -2.56
C MET A 100 -2.20 0.00 -1.38
N ASN A 101 -3.34 -0.23 -0.74
CA ASN A 101 -3.75 0.44 0.49
C ASN A 101 -2.71 0.34 1.61
N PHE A 102 -2.09 -0.83 1.83
CA PHE A 102 -1.13 -1.00 2.92
C PHE A 102 0.18 -0.26 2.64
N ILE A 103 0.66 -0.30 1.40
CA ILE A 103 1.84 0.45 0.94
C ILE A 103 1.60 1.95 1.11
N THR A 104 0.47 2.43 0.59
CA THR A 104 0.10 3.86 0.64
C THR A 104 -0.09 4.34 2.08
N ALA A 105 -0.76 3.54 2.92
CA ALA A 105 -0.98 3.88 4.31
C ALA A 105 0.33 4.06 5.08
N MET A 106 1.33 3.21 4.81
CA MET A 106 2.65 3.35 5.39
C MET A 106 3.37 4.61 4.90
N PHE A 107 3.29 4.98 3.62
CA PHE A 107 3.88 6.24 3.16
C PHE A 107 3.25 7.44 3.86
N ILE A 108 1.92 7.46 3.94
CA ILE A 108 1.20 8.54 4.62
C ILE A 108 1.73 8.66 6.07
N THR A 109 2.03 7.57 6.78
CA THR A 109 2.66 7.62 8.11
C THR A 109 3.95 8.47 8.20
N PHE A 110 4.73 8.53 7.14
CA PHE A 110 6.04 9.20 7.11
C PHE A 110 6.05 10.56 6.40
N MET A 111 5.09 10.82 5.52
CA MET A 111 5.10 12.00 4.64
C MET A 111 3.69 12.55 4.39
N SER A 112 3.60 13.72 3.77
CA SER A 112 2.30 14.33 3.42
C SER A 112 1.57 13.55 2.31
N GLU A 113 0.29 13.82 2.08
CA GLU A 113 -0.51 13.10 1.07
C GLU A 113 0.07 13.26 -0.34
N GLU A 114 0.58 14.45 -0.66
CA GLU A 114 1.18 14.76 -1.95
C GLU A 114 2.49 13.97 -2.13
N GLU A 115 3.35 13.96 -1.12
CA GLU A 115 4.59 13.19 -1.13
C GLU A 115 4.30 11.69 -1.22
N ALA A 116 3.30 11.19 -0.48
CA ALA A 116 2.90 9.79 -0.49
C ALA A 116 2.36 9.35 -1.85
N PHE A 117 1.62 10.22 -2.53
CA PHE A 117 1.21 10.00 -3.92
C PHE A 117 2.41 9.85 -4.86
N TRP A 118 3.38 10.77 -4.79
CA TRP A 118 4.57 10.70 -5.63
C TRP A 118 5.46 9.51 -5.32
N MET A 119 5.59 9.16 -4.05
CA MET A 119 6.31 7.97 -3.62
C MET A 119 5.65 6.71 -4.19
N LEU A 120 4.31 6.63 -4.14
CA LEU A 120 3.57 5.52 -4.74
C LEU A 120 3.79 5.44 -6.26
N VAL A 121 3.73 6.57 -6.96
CA VAL A 121 4.01 6.62 -8.41
C VAL A 121 5.44 6.17 -8.72
N ALA A 122 6.43 6.63 -7.95
CA ALA A 122 7.83 6.27 -8.12
C ALA A 122 8.08 4.78 -7.86
N VAL A 123 7.54 4.22 -6.78
CA VAL A 123 7.69 2.79 -6.45
C VAL A 123 7.07 1.90 -7.53
N MET A 124 5.97 2.34 -8.13
CA MET A 124 5.31 1.59 -9.20
C MET A 124 6.07 1.69 -10.53
N ASN A 125 6.55 2.87 -10.91
CA ASN A 125 7.06 3.13 -12.27
C ASN A 125 8.58 3.20 -12.40
N ASP A 126 9.28 3.65 -11.36
CA ASP A 126 10.70 3.95 -11.42
C ASP A 126 11.57 2.77 -10.99
N SER A 127 12.79 2.75 -11.52
CA SER A 127 13.85 1.84 -11.07
C SER A 127 14.38 2.30 -9.71
N PRO A 128 14.62 1.41 -8.73
CA PRO A 128 14.80 -0.04 -8.87
C PRO A 128 13.55 -0.92 -8.68
N CYS A 129 12.46 -0.37 -8.14
CA CYS A 129 11.32 -1.14 -7.66
C CYS A 129 10.44 -1.72 -8.79
N LYS A 130 10.08 -0.88 -9.78
CA LYS A 130 9.24 -1.23 -10.94
C LYS A 130 8.07 -2.17 -10.62
N MET A 131 7.35 -1.90 -9.53
CA MET A 131 6.31 -2.81 -9.06
C MET A 131 5.09 -2.92 -9.98
N ARG A 132 4.91 -1.98 -10.91
CA ARG A 132 3.82 -1.94 -11.88
C ARG A 132 3.58 -3.28 -12.58
N GLY A 133 4.64 -3.99 -12.95
CA GLY A 133 4.50 -5.26 -13.66
C GLY A 133 4.02 -6.43 -12.79
N LEU A 134 4.17 -6.35 -11.45
CA LEU A 134 3.59 -7.32 -10.51
C LEU A 134 2.07 -7.25 -10.47
N PHE A 135 1.51 -6.07 -10.76
CA PHE A 135 0.09 -5.77 -10.73
C PHE A 135 -0.59 -5.85 -12.11
N GLY A 136 0.15 -6.18 -13.16
CA GLY A 136 -0.39 -6.31 -14.51
C GLY A 136 -1.36 -7.48 -14.68
N GLU A 137 -2.11 -7.48 -15.79
CA GLU A 137 -3.08 -8.53 -16.12
C GLU A 137 -2.42 -9.93 -16.07
N GLY A 138 -3.04 -10.85 -15.31
CA GLY A 138 -2.55 -12.21 -15.14
C GLY A 138 -1.35 -12.37 -14.20
N MET A 139 -0.87 -11.30 -13.55
CA MET A 139 0.19 -11.33 -12.53
C MET A 139 1.46 -12.08 -12.99
N SER A 140 1.78 -11.99 -14.29
CA SER A 140 2.83 -12.80 -14.90
C SER A 140 4.21 -12.54 -14.27
N GLU A 141 4.53 -11.28 -13.95
CA GLU A 141 5.79 -10.95 -13.29
C GLU A 141 5.80 -11.36 -11.82
N ALA A 142 4.67 -11.26 -11.12
CA ALA A 142 4.56 -11.76 -9.75
C ALA A 142 4.80 -13.27 -9.70
N HIS A 143 4.25 -14.03 -10.65
CA HIS A 143 4.53 -15.47 -10.77
C HIS A 143 6.02 -15.75 -11.05
N GLN A 144 6.72 -14.92 -11.82
CA GLN A 144 8.16 -15.07 -12.03
C GLN A 144 8.95 -14.85 -10.74
N VAL A 145 8.62 -13.79 -9.99
CA VAL A 145 9.28 -13.51 -8.70
C VAL A 145 9.02 -14.64 -7.71
N LEU A 146 7.77 -15.13 -7.62
CA LEU A 146 7.40 -16.25 -6.76
C LEU A 146 8.10 -17.55 -7.18
N PHE A 147 8.26 -17.79 -8.49
CA PHE A 147 9.04 -18.94 -8.97
C PHE A 147 10.50 -18.86 -8.54
N VAL A 148 11.14 -17.69 -8.66
CA VAL A 148 12.50 -17.48 -8.18
C VAL A 148 12.58 -17.69 -6.66
N ALA A 149 11.63 -17.16 -5.90
CA ALA A 149 11.56 -17.35 -4.45
C ALA A 149 11.44 -18.84 -4.07
N GLU A 150 10.61 -19.61 -4.79
CA GLU A 150 10.49 -21.05 -4.58
C GLU A 150 11.82 -21.77 -4.82
N ARG A 151 12.52 -21.44 -5.92
CA ARG A 151 13.84 -22.01 -6.21
C ARG A 151 14.87 -21.65 -5.13
N LEU A 152 14.81 -20.45 -4.56
CA LEU A 152 15.67 -20.05 -3.44
C LEU A 152 15.36 -20.88 -2.18
N ILE A 153 14.09 -21.15 -1.87
CA ILE A 153 13.71 -22.02 -0.75
C ILE A 153 14.25 -23.44 -0.97
N HIS A 154 14.16 -23.98 -2.19
CA HIS A 154 14.78 -25.27 -2.52
C HIS A 154 16.29 -25.29 -2.31
N HIS A 155 16.97 -24.19 -2.67
CA HIS A 155 18.42 -24.11 -2.58
C HIS A 155 18.92 -23.96 -1.14
N TYR A 156 18.35 -23.01 -0.38
CA TYR A 156 18.82 -22.68 0.96
C TYR A 156 18.16 -23.51 2.07
N ASN A 157 16.93 -23.99 1.86
CA ASN A 157 16.13 -24.70 2.85
C ASN A 157 15.47 -25.97 2.26
N PRO A 158 16.25 -26.93 1.71
CA PRO A 158 15.71 -28.09 1.00
C PRO A 158 14.79 -28.98 1.85
N LYS A 159 15.04 -29.07 3.16
CA LYS A 159 14.17 -29.80 4.10
C LYS A 159 12.78 -29.19 4.20
N LEU A 160 12.71 -27.86 4.25
CA LEU A 160 11.44 -27.12 4.29
C LEU A 160 10.73 -27.25 2.94
N ALA A 161 11.46 -27.07 1.84
CA ALA A 161 10.91 -27.19 0.50
C ALA A 161 10.21 -28.55 0.29
N LYS A 162 10.90 -29.65 0.64
CA LYS A 162 10.34 -31.01 0.55
C LYS A 162 9.09 -31.19 1.40
N HIS A 163 9.09 -30.65 2.61
CA HIS A 163 7.91 -30.73 3.48
C HIS A 163 6.71 -29.95 2.90
N LEU A 164 6.94 -28.75 2.36
CA LEU A 164 5.88 -27.98 1.69
C LEU A 164 5.32 -28.71 0.47
N GLU A 165 6.17 -29.37 -0.33
CA GLU A 165 5.74 -30.21 -1.45
C GLU A 165 4.91 -31.42 -1.01
N GLU A 166 5.31 -32.11 0.06
CA GLU A 166 4.58 -33.26 0.62
C GLU A 166 3.18 -32.87 1.10
N GLU A 167 3.04 -31.67 1.66
CA GLU A 167 1.77 -31.10 2.12
C GLU A 167 0.97 -30.41 0.99
N ASN A 168 1.45 -30.42 -0.26
CA ASN A 168 0.85 -29.72 -1.41
C ASN A 168 0.67 -28.20 -1.18
N ILE A 169 1.60 -27.57 -0.47
CA ILE A 169 1.60 -26.14 -0.18
C ILE A 169 2.45 -25.41 -1.22
N HIS A 170 1.78 -24.74 -2.15
CA HIS A 170 2.45 -23.93 -3.17
C HIS A 170 2.83 -22.54 -2.65
N ILE A 171 3.95 -21.99 -3.12
CA ILE A 171 4.43 -20.66 -2.70
C ILE A 171 3.41 -19.54 -2.94
N THR A 172 2.62 -19.66 -4.00
CA THR A 172 1.56 -18.70 -4.36
C THR A 172 0.46 -18.61 -3.30
N MET A 173 0.29 -19.64 -2.46
CA MET A 173 -0.75 -19.65 -1.42
C MET A 173 -0.44 -18.72 -0.24
N TYR A 174 0.84 -18.45 0.03
CA TYR A 174 1.24 -17.64 1.19
C TYR A 174 2.08 -16.41 0.83
N ALA A 175 2.94 -16.50 -0.19
CA ALA A 175 3.89 -15.43 -0.51
C ALA A 175 3.33 -14.38 -1.47
N THR A 176 2.22 -14.66 -2.17
CA THR A 176 1.60 -13.68 -3.08
C THR A 176 1.22 -12.40 -2.35
N GLN A 177 0.55 -12.53 -1.20
CA GLN A 177 0.17 -11.36 -0.40
C GLN A 177 1.41 -10.63 0.11
N TRP A 178 2.44 -11.34 0.55
CA TRP A 178 3.69 -10.73 1.03
C TRP A 178 4.40 -9.93 -0.05
N LEU A 179 4.41 -10.43 -1.29
CA LEU A 179 5.00 -9.74 -2.44
C LEU A 179 4.20 -8.49 -2.81
N LEU A 180 2.88 -8.62 -2.94
CA LEU A 180 2.01 -7.52 -3.39
C LEU A 180 1.89 -6.40 -2.37
N THR A 181 1.95 -6.72 -1.06
CA THR A 181 1.92 -5.71 -0.01
C THR A 181 3.32 -5.30 0.46
N LEU A 182 4.40 -5.85 -0.12
CA LEU A 182 5.77 -5.70 0.39
C LEU A 182 5.82 -5.88 1.92
N PHE A 183 5.22 -6.96 2.40
CA PHE A 183 5.16 -7.36 3.80
C PHE A 183 4.36 -6.43 4.73
N THR A 184 3.88 -5.28 4.25
CA THR A 184 3.19 -4.25 5.05
C THR A 184 1.90 -4.74 5.70
N SER A 185 1.25 -5.78 5.15
CA SER A 185 0.02 -6.34 5.69
C SER A 185 0.23 -7.40 6.77
N SER A 186 1.41 -8.03 6.81
CA SER A 186 1.60 -9.31 7.53
C SER A 186 2.65 -9.22 8.64
N PHE A 187 3.46 -8.16 8.66
CA PHE A 187 4.56 -8.02 9.60
C PHE A 187 4.43 -6.79 10.49
N PRO A 188 5.05 -6.79 11.69
CA PRO A 188 5.06 -5.62 12.56
C PRO A 188 5.67 -4.41 11.85
N PHE A 189 5.11 -3.23 12.11
CA PHE A 189 5.50 -1.99 11.45
C PHE A 189 7.02 -1.74 11.49
N ASP A 190 7.67 -2.00 12.63
CA ASP A 190 9.13 -1.82 12.79
C ASP A 190 9.98 -2.73 11.89
N LEU A 191 9.47 -3.89 11.48
CA LEU A 191 10.17 -4.76 10.54
C LEU A 191 9.93 -4.27 9.11
N VAL A 192 8.69 -3.91 8.82
CA VAL A 192 8.29 -3.39 7.52
C VAL A 192 9.12 -2.16 7.15
N THR A 193 9.29 -1.20 8.05
CA THR A 193 10.12 0.00 7.80
C THR A 193 11.55 -0.34 7.39
N ARG A 194 12.19 -1.32 8.05
CA ARG A 194 13.54 -1.77 7.68
C ARG A 194 13.60 -2.48 6.34
N VAL A 195 12.56 -3.24 5.99
CA VAL A 195 12.47 -3.87 4.67
C VAL A 195 12.37 -2.79 3.59
N TRP A 196 11.61 -1.73 3.86
CA TRP A 196 11.45 -0.58 2.97
C TRP A 196 12.73 0.26 2.85
N ASP A 197 13.49 0.45 3.92
CA ASP A 197 14.80 1.12 3.88
C ASP A 197 15.81 0.39 2.97
N CYS A 198 15.69 -0.93 2.81
CA CYS A 198 16.53 -1.72 1.91
C CYS A 198 15.99 -1.77 0.46
N PHE A 199 14.70 -1.49 0.28
CA PHE A 199 14.00 -1.61 -1.00
C PHE A 199 14.06 -0.33 -1.83
N LEU A 200 14.02 0.83 -1.16
CA LEU A 200 14.19 2.17 -1.74
C LEU A 200 15.67 2.50 -1.98
#